data_AF-A0A061RZ95-F1
#
_entry.id   AF-A0A061RZ95-F1
#
_cell.length_a   1.000
_cell.length_b   1.000
_cell.length_c   1.000
_cell.angle_alpha   90.00
_cell.angle_beta   90.00
_cell.angle_gamma   90.00
#
_symmetry.space_group_name_H-M   'P 1'
#
loop_
_entity.id
_entity.type
_entity.pdbx_description
1 polymer ?
#
loop_
_entity_poly.entity_id
_entity_poly.type
_entity_poly.pdbx_seq_one_letter_code
_entity_poly.pdbx_strand_id
1 'polypeptide(L)'
;MPSAMSAASPVSVIVLGRFNYSVMKIEKLSALVPFMEFSKVELAIVDAVKYNYLQLSIDHRNGTVHFASSHLAPEKMKNHLSLLAKRLSRAVGMITPSGETEKAARVTELISKAKTSVPTEHFVALERKKKIEKRKEEQEQMSQEQERQEEEKRLKQLRINEEAEEKRLAAERLKREEERLRKEMEAKELEEAKALIQAAGKKGRVIKEGEKIDREALLQEARIERLKELQEMERKLARTAKQLDHFERARREEEVPLLEQAYEQQKVDDKIYHEEQQRAFLEQHRKAWEVDVQEKHRLARMHPDREAFQQQIISRRAEEFEALMLARQERIEAARAQRKRERDLERRRRYVARVREEKESEMLAEEQARLDEERARIEAEEARKAEIRRQEEEERRAKLEEAARKQQEKLEEVERRQMEEREAHRRGGPGER
;
A
#
# COMPACT_ATOMS: atom_id res chain seq x y z
N MET A 1 3.42 -2.95 -66.56
CA MET A 1 2.36 -3.60 -65.77
C MET A 1 2.24 -5.13 -66.02
N PRO A 2 3.32 -5.96 -66.03
CA PRO A 2 3.12 -7.41 -65.92
C PRO A 2 3.77 -8.08 -64.69
N SER A 3 4.55 -7.36 -63.88
CA SER A 3 5.40 -8.01 -62.86
C SER A 3 4.74 -8.22 -61.48
N ALA A 4 3.54 -7.68 -61.22
CA ALA A 4 2.91 -7.77 -59.89
C ALA A 4 1.92 -8.95 -59.74
N MET A 5 1.53 -9.63 -60.83
CA MET A 5 0.54 -10.72 -60.76
C MET A 5 1.16 -12.11 -60.54
N SER A 6 2.49 -12.23 -60.54
CA SER A 6 3.19 -13.51 -60.37
C SER A 6 3.09 -14.11 -58.95
N ALA A 7 2.59 -13.37 -57.96
CA ALA A 7 2.54 -13.81 -56.55
C ALA A 7 1.12 -13.88 -55.97
N ALA A 8 0.08 -13.68 -56.78
CA ALA A 8 -1.30 -13.74 -56.31
C ALA A 8 -1.86 -15.17 -56.47
N SER A 9 -2.40 -15.74 -55.40
CA SER A 9 -3.18 -16.97 -55.48
C SER A 9 -4.30 -16.80 -56.51
N PRO A 10 -4.63 -17.81 -57.33
CA PRO A 10 -5.68 -17.72 -58.35
C PRO A 10 -7.00 -17.21 -57.74
N VAL A 11 -7.33 -17.64 -56.52
CA VAL A 11 -8.52 -17.19 -55.78
C VAL A 11 -8.48 -15.69 -55.49
N SER A 12 -7.32 -15.11 -55.16
CA SER A 12 -7.17 -13.67 -54.90
C SER A 12 -7.39 -12.84 -56.16
N VAL A 13 -6.91 -13.30 -57.32
CA VAL A 13 -7.15 -12.63 -58.61
C VAL A 13 -8.64 -12.65 -58.95
N ILE A 14 -9.33 -13.75 -58.64
CA ILE A 14 -10.77 -13.93 -58.91
C ILE A 14 -11.63 -13.12 -57.93
N VAL A 15 -11.22 -12.99 -56.66
CA VAL A 15 -11.85 -12.11 -55.66
C VAL A 15 -11.75 -10.65 -56.10
N LEU A 16 -10.62 -10.21 -56.64
CA LEU A 16 -10.48 -8.85 -57.21
C LEU A 16 -11.35 -8.66 -58.46
N GLY A 17 -11.50 -9.71 -59.28
CA GLY A 17 -12.43 -9.77 -60.40
C GLY A 17 -13.88 -9.52 -59.97
N ARG A 18 -14.32 -10.14 -58.86
CA ARG A 18 -15.66 -9.96 -58.27
C ARG A 18 -16.01 -8.51 -57.92
N PHE A 19 -15.03 -7.70 -57.49
CA PHE A 19 -15.30 -6.31 -57.08
C PHE A 19 -15.45 -5.34 -58.26
N ASN A 20 -14.89 -5.68 -59.43
CA ASN A 20 -14.79 -4.77 -60.56
C ASN A 20 -15.59 -5.23 -61.79
N TYR A 21 -15.92 -6.52 -61.90
CA TYR A 21 -16.59 -7.10 -63.06
C TYR A 21 -17.87 -7.85 -62.65
N SER A 22 -18.94 -7.65 -63.42
CA SER A 22 -20.18 -8.42 -63.30
C SER A 22 -20.13 -9.69 -64.17
N VAL A 23 -19.56 -9.60 -65.39
CA VAL A 23 -19.40 -10.74 -66.31
C VAL A 23 -18.02 -10.66 -66.96
N MET A 24 -17.33 -11.80 -67.10
CA MET A 24 -16.00 -11.92 -67.69
C MET A 24 -15.91 -13.14 -68.61
N LYS A 25 -15.19 -13.04 -69.74
CA LYS A 25 -14.93 -14.21 -70.59
C LYS A 25 -13.89 -15.14 -69.96
N ILE A 26 -14.07 -16.44 -70.10
CA ILE A 26 -13.17 -17.49 -69.59
C ILE A 26 -11.75 -17.33 -70.18
N GLU A 27 -11.65 -17.02 -71.47
CA GLU A 27 -10.36 -16.79 -72.14
C GLU A 27 -9.57 -15.63 -71.50
N LYS A 28 -10.26 -14.55 -71.15
CA LYS A 28 -9.64 -13.41 -70.46
C LYS A 28 -9.26 -13.76 -69.03
N LEU A 29 -10.07 -14.57 -68.35
CA LEU A 29 -9.74 -15.05 -67.01
C LEU A 29 -8.51 -15.98 -67.03
N SER A 30 -8.40 -16.84 -68.03
CA SER A 30 -7.23 -17.70 -68.25
C SER A 30 -5.98 -16.87 -68.59
N ALA A 31 -6.11 -15.81 -69.40
CA ALA A 31 -5.00 -14.90 -69.69
C ALA A 31 -4.51 -14.10 -68.47
N LEU A 32 -5.40 -13.84 -67.49
CA LEU A 32 -5.04 -13.20 -66.22
C LEU A 32 -4.31 -14.15 -65.26
N VAL A 33 -4.45 -15.46 -65.44
CA VAL A 33 -3.78 -16.50 -64.65
C VAL A 33 -2.93 -17.38 -65.58
N PRO A 34 -1.87 -16.84 -66.21
CA PRO A 34 -1.09 -17.56 -67.22
C PRO A 34 -0.23 -18.68 -66.63
N PHE A 35 -0.06 -18.71 -65.30
CA PHE A 35 0.79 -19.66 -64.58
C PHE A 35 0.04 -20.95 -64.19
N MET A 36 -1.26 -21.07 -64.48
CA MET A 36 -2.06 -22.24 -64.14
C MET A 36 -3.04 -22.59 -65.26
N GLU A 37 -3.16 -23.88 -65.56
CA GLU A 37 -4.15 -24.37 -66.51
C GLU A 37 -5.57 -24.07 -66.02
N PHE A 38 -6.45 -23.68 -66.94
CA PHE A 38 -7.81 -23.25 -66.61
C PHE A 38 -8.58 -24.31 -65.82
N SER A 39 -8.40 -25.61 -66.08
CA SER A 39 -9.06 -26.68 -65.32
C SER A 39 -8.72 -26.68 -63.82
N LYS A 40 -7.50 -26.31 -63.44
CA LYS A 40 -7.10 -26.17 -62.03
C LYS A 40 -7.63 -24.89 -61.41
N VAL A 41 -7.69 -23.81 -62.20
CA VAL A 41 -8.31 -22.53 -61.80
C VAL A 41 -9.81 -22.73 -61.57
N GLU A 42 -10.48 -23.48 -62.43
CA GLU A 42 -11.90 -23.83 -62.34
C GLU A 42 -12.19 -24.67 -61.10
N LEU A 43 -11.36 -25.68 -60.80
CA LEU A 43 -11.50 -26.45 -59.57
C LEU A 43 -11.39 -25.57 -58.31
N ALA A 44 -10.40 -24.67 -58.28
CA ALA A 44 -10.23 -23.72 -57.18
C ALA A 44 -11.41 -22.74 -57.05
N ILE A 45 -12.03 -22.36 -58.18
CA ILE A 45 -13.24 -21.55 -58.22
C ILE A 45 -14.43 -22.32 -57.62
N VAL A 46 -14.64 -23.56 -58.05
CA VAL A 46 -15.73 -24.40 -57.59
C VAL A 46 -15.62 -24.67 -56.09
N ASP A 47 -14.41 -24.94 -55.58
CA ASP A 47 -14.18 -25.08 -54.14
C ASP A 47 -14.47 -23.78 -53.38
N ALA A 48 -14.04 -22.63 -53.90
CA ALA A 48 -14.34 -21.34 -53.29
C ALA A 48 -15.84 -20.99 -53.27
N VAL A 49 -16.61 -21.44 -54.27
CA VAL A 49 -18.07 -21.33 -54.29
C VAL A 49 -18.72 -22.31 -53.30
N LYS A 50 -18.23 -23.54 -53.24
CA LYS A 50 -18.73 -24.59 -52.33
C LYS A 50 -18.60 -24.19 -50.85
N TYR A 51 -17.47 -23.57 -50.48
CA TYR A 51 -17.27 -23.04 -49.13
C TYR A 51 -17.84 -21.62 -48.94
N ASN A 52 -18.63 -21.14 -49.90
CA ASN A 52 -19.37 -19.87 -49.85
C ASN A 52 -18.47 -18.61 -49.71
N TYR A 53 -17.19 -18.71 -50.11
CA TYR A 53 -16.27 -17.58 -50.17
C TYR A 53 -16.56 -16.69 -51.39
N LEU A 54 -17.01 -17.30 -52.49
CA LEU A 54 -17.33 -16.63 -53.75
C LEU A 54 -18.75 -16.96 -54.21
N GLN A 55 -19.42 -15.97 -54.79
CA GLN A 55 -20.70 -16.14 -55.48
C GLN A 55 -20.49 -15.84 -56.96
N LEU A 56 -20.35 -16.88 -57.76
CA LEU A 56 -20.16 -16.81 -59.21
C LEU A 56 -20.82 -18.01 -59.88
N SER A 57 -21.14 -17.86 -61.16
CA SER A 57 -21.67 -18.91 -62.04
C SER A 57 -20.82 -18.99 -63.30
N ILE A 58 -20.44 -20.19 -63.73
CA ILE A 58 -19.64 -20.42 -64.94
C ILE A 58 -20.55 -20.98 -66.02
N ASP A 59 -20.62 -20.30 -67.17
CA ASP A 59 -21.31 -20.76 -68.36
C ASP A 59 -20.27 -21.22 -69.41
N HIS A 60 -20.08 -22.53 -69.51
CA HIS A 60 -19.18 -23.14 -70.48
C HIS A 60 -19.71 -23.08 -71.91
N ARG A 61 -21.03 -22.97 -72.12
CA ARG A 61 -21.62 -22.93 -73.46
C ARG A 61 -21.29 -21.63 -74.16
N ASN A 62 -21.29 -20.52 -73.41
CA ASN A 62 -20.95 -19.19 -73.93
C ASN A 62 -19.52 -18.76 -73.58
N GLY A 63 -18.78 -19.58 -72.83
CA GLY A 63 -17.40 -19.28 -72.42
C GLY A 63 -17.29 -18.08 -71.46
N THR A 64 -18.27 -17.87 -70.57
CA THR A 64 -18.35 -16.70 -69.68
C THR A 64 -18.52 -17.06 -68.22
N VAL A 65 -17.86 -16.31 -67.34
CA VAL A 65 -18.01 -16.33 -65.88
C VAL A 65 -18.84 -15.13 -65.45
N HIS A 66 -19.94 -15.40 -64.77
CA HIS A 66 -20.84 -14.40 -64.18
C HIS A 66 -20.51 -14.27 -62.70
N PHE A 67 -20.02 -13.11 -62.29
CA PHE A 67 -19.89 -12.78 -60.88
C PHE A 67 -21.24 -12.29 -60.38
N ALA A 68 -21.78 -12.87 -59.32
CA ALA A 68 -23.01 -12.37 -58.73
C ALA A 68 -22.75 -10.92 -58.27
N SER A 69 -23.41 -9.97 -58.93
CA SER A 69 -23.19 -8.55 -58.72
C SER A 69 -23.39 -8.18 -57.25
N SER A 70 -22.34 -7.63 -56.65
CA SER A 70 -22.28 -7.23 -55.24
C SER A 70 -23.17 -6.02 -54.91
N HIS A 71 -24.02 -5.57 -55.82
CA HIS A 71 -24.97 -4.47 -55.62
C HIS A 71 -26.29 -4.92 -55.00
N LEU A 72 -26.65 -6.20 -55.10
CA LEU A 72 -27.82 -6.80 -54.45
C LEU A 72 -27.44 -7.82 -53.37
N ALA A 73 -26.19 -7.83 -52.91
CA ALA A 73 -25.76 -8.72 -51.85
C ALA A 73 -26.40 -8.27 -50.51
N PRO A 74 -27.11 -9.17 -49.78
CA PRO A 74 -27.78 -8.84 -48.52
C PRO A 74 -26.81 -8.30 -47.46
N GLU A 75 -25.52 -8.62 -47.56
CA GLU A 75 -24.44 -8.10 -46.72
C GLU A 75 -24.33 -6.57 -46.70
N LYS A 76 -24.52 -5.89 -47.84
CA LYS A 76 -24.48 -4.42 -47.88
C LYS A 76 -25.79 -3.81 -47.38
N MET A 77 -26.94 -4.39 -47.73
CA MET A 77 -28.26 -3.93 -47.23
C MET A 77 -28.38 -4.00 -45.71
N LYS A 78 -27.85 -5.06 -45.06
CA LYS A 78 -27.85 -5.20 -43.59
C LYS A 78 -27.26 -3.98 -42.87
N ASN A 79 -26.25 -3.35 -43.46
CA ASN A 79 -25.49 -2.26 -42.82
C ASN A 79 -25.97 -0.86 -43.20
N HIS A 80 -26.94 -0.72 -44.11
CA HIS A 80 -27.39 0.58 -44.59
C HIS A 80 -28.07 1.41 -43.50
N LEU A 81 -28.91 0.81 -42.66
CA LEU A 81 -29.59 1.53 -41.56
C LEU A 81 -28.60 1.99 -40.49
N SER A 82 -27.64 1.15 -40.10
CA SER A 82 -26.61 1.52 -39.13
C SER A 82 -25.68 2.59 -39.66
N LEU A 83 -25.32 2.53 -40.96
CA LEU A 83 -24.51 3.56 -41.61
C LEU A 83 -25.27 4.88 -41.72
N LEU A 84 -26.56 4.83 -42.06
CA LEU A 84 -27.43 6.00 -42.12
C LEU A 84 -27.57 6.64 -40.73
N ALA A 85 -27.86 5.85 -39.69
CA ALA A 85 -27.95 6.33 -38.32
C ALA A 85 -26.65 7.03 -37.87
N LYS A 86 -25.49 6.41 -38.11
CA LYS A 86 -24.18 7.02 -37.79
C LYS A 86 -23.95 8.34 -38.53
N ARG A 87 -24.27 8.38 -39.83
CA ARG A 87 -24.11 9.58 -40.65
C ARG A 87 -25.06 10.70 -40.23
N LEU A 88 -26.31 10.36 -39.92
CA LEU A 88 -27.31 11.31 -39.42
C LEU A 88 -26.96 11.82 -38.03
N SER A 89 -26.56 10.96 -37.09
CA SER A 89 -26.11 11.40 -35.75
C SER A 89 -24.92 12.36 -35.85
N ARG A 90 -23.99 12.12 -36.78
CA ARG A 90 -22.87 13.03 -37.05
C ARG A 90 -23.35 14.36 -37.64
N ALA A 91 -24.26 14.32 -38.60
CA ALA A 91 -24.82 15.53 -39.21
C ALA A 91 -25.59 16.37 -38.18
N VAL A 92 -26.42 15.74 -37.34
CA VAL A 92 -27.14 16.40 -36.24
C VAL A 92 -26.16 17.02 -35.25
N GLY A 93 -25.09 16.31 -34.87
CA GLY A 93 -24.04 16.85 -34.02
C GLY A 93 -23.33 18.09 -34.60
N MET A 94 -23.25 18.20 -35.93
CA MET A 94 -22.67 19.37 -36.60
C MET A 94 -23.66 20.55 -36.73
N ILE A 95 -24.95 20.27 -36.92
CA ILE A 95 -26.00 21.29 -37.14
C ILE A 95 -26.45 21.95 -35.83
N THR A 96 -26.55 21.18 -34.74
CA THR A 96 -27.01 21.68 -33.44
C THR A 96 -25.93 21.54 -32.36
N PRO A 97 -24.94 22.47 -32.29
CA PRO A 97 -23.96 22.49 -31.21
C PRO A 97 -24.58 22.92 -29.86
N SER A 98 -25.77 23.54 -29.84
CA SER A 98 -26.44 23.95 -28.59
C SER A 98 -26.93 22.78 -27.72
N GLY A 99 -26.94 21.55 -28.25
CA GLY A 99 -27.20 20.37 -27.43
C GLY A 99 -26.09 20.12 -26.40
N GLU A 100 -24.89 20.67 -26.58
CA GLU A 100 -23.80 20.54 -25.61
C GLU A 100 -24.04 21.36 -24.34
N THR A 101 -24.64 22.54 -24.45
CA THR A 101 -24.96 23.38 -23.28
C THR A 101 -26.10 22.80 -22.45
N GLU A 102 -27.14 22.25 -23.08
CA GLU A 102 -28.20 21.52 -22.39
C GLU A 102 -27.70 20.23 -21.74
N LYS A 103 -26.81 19.50 -22.43
CA LYS A 103 -26.15 18.31 -21.84
C LYS A 103 -25.27 18.70 -20.66
N ALA A 104 -24.49 19.77 -20.76
CA ALA A 104 -23.69 20.29 -19.66
C ALA A 104 -24.58 20.69 -18.47
N ALA A 105 -25.70 21.38 -18.72
CA ALA A 105 -26.66 21.74 -17.69
C ALA A 105 -27.27 20.49 -17.00
N ARG A 106 -27.69 19.48 -17.78
CA ARG A 106 -28.18 18.20 -17.24
C ARG A 106 -27.11 17.47 -16.42
N VAL A 107 -25.87 17.46 -16.89
CA VAL A 107 -24.75 16.86 -16.15
C VAL A 107 -24.51 17.59 -14.84
N THR A 108 -24.54 18.93 -14.83
CA THR A 108 -24.40 19.71 -13.59
C THR A 108 -25.54 19.47 -12.61
N GLU A 109 -26.77 19.32 -13.10
CA GLU A 109 -27.95 18.98 -12.29
C GLU A 109 -27.86 17.55 -11.72
N LEU A 110 -27.37 16.59 -12.50
CA LEU A 110 -27.13 15.23 -12.01
C LEU A 110 -26.02 15.20 -10.95
N ILE A 111 -24.96 15.98 -11.15
CA ILE A 111 -23.88 16.10 -10.16
C ILE A 111 -24.37 16.77 -8.88
N SER A 112 -25.21 17.80 -8.96
CA SER A 112 -25.77 18.44 -7.76
C SER A 112 -26.70 17.49 -7.00
N LYS A 113 -27.58 16.77 -7.71
CA LYS A 113 -28.43 15.71 -7.15
C LYS A 113 -27.61 14.61 -6.47
N ALA A 114 -26.55 14.14 -7.12
CA ALA A 114 -25.64 13.15 -6.54
C ALA A 114 -24.95 13.68 -5.27
N LYS A 115 -24.45 14.93 -5.28
CA LYS A 115 -23.84 15.53 -4.08
C LYS A 115 -24.81 15.60 -2.91
N THR A 116 -26.09 15.84 -3.17
CA THR A 116 -27.12 15.85 -2.11
C THR A 116 -27.54 14.45 -1.64
N SER A 117 -27.46 13.42 -2.49
CA SER A 117 -27.84 12.05 -2.13
C SER A 117 -26.71 11.24 -1.48
N VAL A 118 -25.44 11.55 -1.77
CA VAL A 118 -24.29 10.82 -1.23
C VAL A 118 -24.26 10.75 0.30
N PRO A 119 -24.52 11.83 1.07
CA PRO A 119 -24.52 11.76 2.54
C PRO A 119 -25.62 10.86 3.11
N THR A 120 -26.82 10.88 2.50
CA THR A 120 -27.94 10.05 2.96
C THR A 120 -27.71 8.58 2.61
N GLU A 121 -27.22 8.29 1.40
CA GLU A 121 -26.81 6.94 1.00
C GLU A 121 -25.68 6.40 1.88
N HIS A 122 -24.71 7.25 2.23
CA HIS A 122 -23.62 6.88 3.14
C HIS A 122 -24.14 6.53 4.54
N PHE A 123 -25.05 7.34 5.09
CA PHE A 123 -25.68 7.05 6.38
C PHE A 123 -26.46 5.73 6.36
N VAL A 124 -27.29 5.50 5.33
CA VAL A 124 -28.02 4.24 5.14
C VAL A 124 -27.06 3.05 5.01
N ALA A 125 -25.94 3.21 4.30
CA ALA A 125 -24.92 2.18 4.17
C ALA A 125 -24.24 1.86 5.50
N LEU A 126 -23.95 2.86 6.33
CA LEU A 126 -23.41 2.66 7.68
C LEU A 126 -24.39 1.95 8.60
N GLU A 127 -25.67 2.32 8.59
CA GLU A 127 -26.70 1.61 9.35
C GLU A 127 -26.86 0.16 8.89
N ARG A 128 -26.82 -0.07 7.58
CA ARG A 128 -26.83 -1.42 7.02
C ARG A 128 -25.62 -2.22 7.47
N LYS A 129 -24.42 -1.62 7.49
CA LYS A 129 -23.21 -2.26 8.02
C LYS A 129 -23.40 -2.68 9.49
N LYS A 130 -23.88 -1.77 10.34
CA LYS A 130 -24.16 -2.07 11.76
C LYS A 130 -25.17 -3.21 11.93
N LYS A 131 -26.25 -3.22 11.13
CA LYS A 131 -27.25 -4.31 11.15
C LYS A 131 -26.66 -5.66 10.71
N ILE A 132 -25.78 -5.66 9.71
CA ILE A 132 -25.11 -6.88 9.25
C ILE A 132 -24.13 -7.39 10.31
N GLU A 133 -23.36 -6.49 10.92
CA GLU A 133 -22.40 -6.82 11.98
C GLU A 133 -23.11 -7.43 13.19
N LYS A 134 -24.21 -6.81 13.66
CA LYS A 134 -25.04 -7.37 14.73
C LYS A 134 -25.60 -8.75 14.40
N ARG A 135 -26.08 -8.98 13.17
CA ARG A 135 -26.56 -10.30 12.73
C ARG A 135 -25.45 -11.35 12.68
N LYS A 136 -24.22 -10.95 12.32
CA LYS A 136 -23.07 -11.85 12.32
C LYS A 136 -22.68 -12.23 13.74
N GLU A 137 -22.65 -11.27 14.67
CA GLU A 137 -22.41 -11.52 16.09
C GLU A 137 -23.48 -12.45 16.68
N GLU A 138 -24.76 -12.20 16.40
CA GLU A 138 -25.86 -13.08 16.84
C GLU A 138 -25.73 -14.50 16.26
N GLN A 139 -25.33 -14.64 15.00
CA GLN A 139 -25.11 -15.94 14.37
C GLN A 139 -23.90 -16.68 14.96
N GLU A 140 -22.81 -15.97 15.24
CA GLU A 140 -21.62 -16.52 15.88
C GLU A 140 -21.93 -16.98 17.31
N GLN A 141 -22.68 -16.19 18.08
CA GLN A 141 -23.16 -16.57 19.40
C GLN A 141 -24.06 -17.81 19.36
N MET A 142 -25.00 -17.88 18.41
CA MET A 142 -25.85 -19.07 18.24
C MET A 142 -25.04 -20.31 17.86
N SER A 143 -24.04 -20.17 16.99
CA SER A 143 -23.14 -21.28 16.62
C SER A 143 -22.30 -21.74 17.82
N GLN A 144 -21.78 -20.82 18.61
CA GLN A 144 -20.99 -21.14 19.80
C GLN A 144 -21.84 -21.81 20.89
N GLU A 145 -23.09 -21.37 21.05
CA GLU A 145 -24.03 -22.00 21.98
C GLU A 145 -24.42 -23.42 21.51
N GLN A 146 -24.61 -23.62 20.20
CA GLN A 146 -24.84 -24.95 19.63
C GLN A 146 -23.65 -25.89 19.86
N GLU A 147 -22.43 -25.41 19.63
CA GLU A 147 -21.20 -26.19 19.88
C GLU A 147 -21.07 -26.57 21.35
N ARG A 148 -21.32 -25.62 22.28
CA ARG A 148 -21.35 -25.91 23.72
C ARG A 148 -22.40 -26.95 24.10
N GLN A 149 -23.60 -26.87 23.51
CA GLN A 149 -24.66 -27.85 23.76
C GLN A 149 -24.31 -29.23 23.20
N GLU A 150 -23.63 -29.30 22.06
CA GLU A 150 -23.12 -30.57 21.50
C GLU A 150 -22.02 -31.17 22.36
N GLU A 151 -21.07 -30.36 22.85
CA GLU A 151 -20.05 -30.78 23.81
C GLU A 151 -20.67 -31.29 25.12
N GLU A 152 -21.65 -30.56 25.67
CA GLU A 152 -22.35 -30.97 26.89
C GLU A 152 -23.12 -32.29 26.68
N LYS A 153 -23.75 -32.48 25.51
CA LYS A 153 -24.39 -33.74 25.14
C LYS A 153 -23.38 -34.88 25.04
N ARG A 154 -22.21 -34.65 24.42
CA ARG A 154 -21.12 -35.64 24.35
C ARG A 154 -20.62 -36.02 25.74
N LEU A 155 -20.39 -35.04 26.62
CA LEU A 155 -20.00 -35.27 28.01
C LEU A 155 -21.08 -36.05 28.79
N LYS A 156 -22.36 -35.71 28.63
CA LYS A 156 -23.47 -36.48 29.23
C LYS A 156 -23.52 -37.91 28.72
N GLN A 157 -23.32 -38.13 27.42
CA GLN A 157 -23.25 -39.48 26.85
C GLN A 157 -22.07 -40.28 27.40
N LEU A 158 -20.89 -39.66 27.54
CA LEU A 158 -19.73 -40.28 28.17
C LEU A 158 -20.03 -40.67 29.61
N ARG A 159 -20.63 -39.77 30.42
CA ARG A 159 -21.01 -40.08 31.81
C ARG A 159 -22.05 -41.20 31.90
N ILE A 160 -23.04 -41.22 31.01
CA ILE A 160 -24.04 -42.30 30.96
C ILE A 160 -23.36 -43.64 30.61
N ASN A 161 -22.41 -43.62 29.67
CA ASN A 161 -21.65 -44.81 29.31
C ASN A 161 -20.77 -45.29 30.48
N GLU A 162 -20.07 -44.38 31.17
CA GLU A 162 -19.28 -44.68 32.37
C GLU A 162 -20.15 -45.28 33.47
N GLU A 163 -21.29 -44.66 33.79
CA GLU A 163 -22.24 -45.19 34.78
C GLU A 163 -22.84 -46.55 34.38
N ALA A 164 -23.07 -46.78 33.09
CA ALA A 164 -23.54 -48.07 32.58
C ALA A 164 -22.46 -49.15 32.69
N GLU A 165 -21.20 -48.82 32.41
CA GLU A 165 -20.07 -49.74 32.62
C GLU A 165 -19.86 -50.04 34.11
N GLU A 166 -19.96 -49.05 34.99
CA GLU A 166 -19.90 -49.25 36.44
C GLU A 166 -21.03 -50.15 36.93
N LYS A 167 -22.27 -49.95 36.46
CA LYS A 167 -23.40 -50.83 36.79
C LYS A 167 -23.19 -52.25 36.26
N ARG A 168 -22.63 -52.42 35.06
CA ARG A 168 -22.29 -53.74 34.51
C ARG A 168 -21.25 -54.44 35.37
N LEU A 169 -20.20 -53.73 35.77
CA LEU A 169 -19.16 -54.22 36.66
C LEU A 169 -19.71 -54.56 38.05
N ALA A 170 -20.61 -53.74 38.60
CA ALA A 170 -21.26 -53.99 39.89
C ALA A 170 -22.18 -55.23 39.84
N ALA A 171 -22.94 -55.41 38.76
CA ALA A 171 -23.76 -56.60 38.56
C ALA A 171 -22.90 -57.87 38.38
N GLU A 172 -21.76 -57.77 37.69
CA GLU A 172 -20.80 -58.87 37.57
C GLU A 172 -20.15 -59.21 38.94
N ARG A 173 -19.85 -58.19 39.76
CA ARG A 173 -19.38 -58.39 41.14
C ARG A 173 -20.42 -59.07 42.02
N LEU A 174 -21.67 -58.60 41.98
CA LEU A 174 -22.79 -59.22 42.72
C LEU A 174 -23.00 -60.67 42.31
N LYS A 175 -23.00 -61.00 41.00
CA LYS A 175 -23.09 -62.38 40.54
C LYS A 175 -21.94 -63.25 41.02
N ARG A 176 -20.71 -62.72 41.03
CA ARG A 176 -19.54 -63.43 41.59
C ARG A 176 -19.65 -63.63 43.10
N GLU A 177 -20.27 -62.70 43.82
CA GLU A 177 -20.54 -62.83 45.26
C GLU A 177 -21.66 -63.84 45.53
N GLU A 178 -22.75 -63.81 44.77
CA GLU A 178 -23.83 -64.81 44.83
C GLU A 178 -23.31 -66.22 44.50
N GLU A 179 -22.45 -66.38 43.49
CA GLU A 179 -21.81 -67.66 43.17
C GLU A 179 -20.89 -68.16 44.29
N ARG A 180 -20.21 -67.26 45.00
CA ARG A 180 -19.40 -67.63 46.17
C ARG A 180 -20.27 -68.00 47.35
N LEU A 181 -21.29 -67.22 47.64
CA LEU A 181 -22.24 -67.48 48.72
C LEU A 181 -22.96 -68.81 48.47
N ARG A 182 -23.32 -69.11 47.22
CA ARG A 182 -23.90 -70.40 46.83
C ARG A 182 -22.93 -71.56 47.02
N LYS A 183 -21.66 -71.40 46.66
CA LYS A 183 -20.61 -72.40 46.93
C LYS A 183 -20.33 -72.57 48.42
N GLU A 184 -20.43 -71.50 49.22
CA GLU A 184 -20.32 -71.57 50.68
C GLU A 184 -21.53 -72.25 51.30
N MET A 185 -22.75 -72.00 50.79
CA MET A 185 -23.96 -72.71 51.20
C MET A 185 -23.90 -74.19 50.83
N GLU A 186 -23.49 -74.53 49.61
CA GLU A 186 -23.28 -75.92 49.17
C GLU A 186 -22.14 -76.61 49.96
N ALA A 187 -21.09 -75.87 50.32
CA ALA A 187 -20.02 -76.37 51.19
C ALA A 187 -20.51 -76.58 52.63
N LYS A 188 -21.35 -75.69 53.16
CA LYS A 188 -22.01 -75.85 54.47
C LYS A 188 -23.00 -77.01 54.46
N GLU A 189 -23.77 -77.20 53.40
CA GLU A 189 -24.65 -78.37 53.24
C GLU A 189 -23.85 -79.68 53.12
N LEU A 190 -22.70 -79.67 52.44
CA LEU A 190 -21.76 -80.79 52.39
C LEU A 190 -21.08 -81.04 53.75
N GLU A 191 -20.80 -80.00 54.53
CA GLU A 191 -20.32 -80.11 55.90
C GLU A 191 -21.40 -80.61 56.85
N GLU A 192 -22.65 -80.18 56.71
CA GLU A 192 -23.80 -80.69 57.48
C GLU A 192 -24.13 -82.15 57.10
N ALA A 193 -24.01 -82.52 55.83
CA ALA A 193 -24.12 -83.90 55.36
C ALA A 193 -22.94 -84.76 55.87
N LYS A 194 -21.72 -84.21 55.92
CA LYS A 194 -20.56 -84.85 56.59
C LYS A 194 -20.73 -84.91 58.10
N ALA A 195 -21.40 -83.93 58.73
CA ALA A 195 -21.73 -83.92 60.15
C ALA A 195 -22.78 -84.98 60.49
N LEU A 196 -23.74 -85.25 59.59
CA LEU A 196 -24.68 -86.37 59.73
C LEU A 196 -23.99 -87.74 59.58
N ILE A 197 -22.95 -87.83 58.75
CA ILE A 197 -22.12 -89.03 58.60
C ILE A 197 -21.14 -89.19 59.78
N GLN A 198 -20.64 -88.09 60.36
CA GLN A 198 -19.83 -88.09 61.58
C GLN A 198 -20.65 -88.32 62.87
N ALA A 199 -21.95 -88.02 62.88
CA ALA A 199 -22.87 -88.36 63.97
C ALA A 199 -22.99 -89.88 64.20
N ALA A 200 -22.56 -90.71 63.23
CA ALA A 200 -22.55 -92.17 63.34
C ALA A 200 -21.17 -92.78 63.72
N GLY A 201 -20.12 -92.00 64.03
CA GLY A 201 -18.76 -92.55 64.12
C GLY A 201 -17.79 -91.87 65.09
N LYS A 202 -17.97 -92.16 66.39
CA LYS A 202 -17.03 -92.04 67.54
C LYS A 202 -15.53 -91.70 67.29
N LYS A 203 -15.09 -90.54 67.83
CA LYS A 203 -14.10 -90.32 68.93
C LYS A 203 -13.15 -89.13 68.67
N GLY A 204 -13.15 -88.16 69.59
CA GLY A 204 -11.90 -87.60 70.14
C GLY A 204 -11.79 -86.08 70.31
N ARG A 205 -11.91 -85.62 71.58
CA ARG A 205 -11.54 -84.29 72.17
C ARG A 205 -12.44 -83.10 71.80
N VAL A 206 -13.43 -82.67 72.62
CA VAL A 206 -13.45 -82.06 73.98
C VAL A 206 -12.69 -80.73 74.09
N ILE A 207 -13.46 -79.63 74.21
CA ILE A 207 -13.41 -78.46 75.15
C ILE A 207 -14.31 -77.37 74.53
N LYS A 208 -15.20 -76.61 75.18
CA LYS A 208 -15.95 -76.62 76.45
C LYS A 208 -17.12 -75.64 76.22
N GLU A 209 -18.30 -75.95 76.74
CA GLU A 209 -19.31 -74.93 77.02
C GLU A 209 -18.81 -74.03 78.16
N GLY A 210 -18.90 -72.70 77.98
CA GLY A 210 -18.96 -71.77 79.12
C GLY A 210 -17.70 -71.01 79.53
N GLU A 211 -16.83 -70.56 78.61
CA GLU A 211 -15.88 -69.47 78.92
C GLU A 211 -16.48 -68.11 78.56
N LYS A 212 -16.32 -67.12 79.44
CA LYS A 212 -16.71 -65.73 79.19
C LYS A 212 -16.00 -65.28 77.91
N ILE A 213 -16.77 -65.14 76.84
CA ILE A 213 -16.31 -64.51 75.61
C ILE A 213 -15.84 -63.11 76.00
N ASP A 214 -14.53 -62.92 76.00
CA ASP A 214 -13.98 -61.58 76.05
C ASP A 214 -14.36 -60.92 74.73
N ARG A 215 -15.21 -59.90 74.78
CA ARG A 215 -15.73 -59.21 73.60
C ARG A 215 -14.59 -58.71 72.71
N GLU A 216 -13.43 -58.46 73.29
CA GLU A 216 -12.22 -58.08 72.58
C GLU A 216 -11.60 -59.23 71.77
N ALA A 217 -11.57 -60.46 72.27
CA ALA A 217 -11.01 -61.62 71.55
C ALA A 217 -11.86 -61.98 70.32
N LEU A 218 -13.19 -61.94 70.46
CA LEU A 218 -14.11 -62.22 69.35
C LEU A 218 -14.10 -61.10 68.30
N LEU A 219 -13.88 -59.85 68.72
CA LEU A 219 -13.62 -58.72 67.82
C LEU A 219 -12.25 -58.83 67.12
N GLN A 220 -11.23 -59.39 67.78
CA GLN A 220 -9.92 -59.65 67.18
C GLN A 220 -10.00 -60.74 66.10
N GLU A 221 -10.69 -61.85 66.38
CA GLU A 221 -10.91 -62.92 65.40
C GLU A 221 -11.70 -62.43 64.18
N ALA A 222 -12.79 -61.67 64.39
CA ALA A 222 -13.55 -61.06 63.29
C ALA A 222 -12.71 -60.05 62.47
N ARG A 223 -11.75 -59.36 63.10
CA ARG A 223 -10.80 -58.47 62.38
C ARG A 223 -9.80 -59.27 61.55
N ILE A 224 -9.28 -60.37 62.09
CA ILE A 224 -8.35 -61.26 61.38
C ILE A 224 -9.04 -61.93 60.19
N GLU A 225 -10.30 -62.33 60.35
CA GLU A 225 -11.10 -62.92 59.27
C GLU A 225 -11.39 -61.91 58.16
N ARG A 226 -11.82 -60.68 58.49
CA ARG A 226 -11.94 -59.59 57.51
C ARG A 226 -10.64 -59.28 56.78
N LEU A 227 -9.50 -59.32 57.48
CA LEU A 227 -8.19 -59.12 56.84
C LEU A 227 -7.86 -60.25 55.86
N LYS A 228 -8.21 -61.50 56.19
CA LYS A 228 -8.04 -62.64 55.27
C LYS A 228 -8.95 -62.52 54.05
N GLU A 229 -10.21 -62.11 54.23
CA GLU A 229 -11.15 -61.86 53.13
C GLU A 229 -10.64 -60.77 52.16
N LEU A 230 -10.08 -59.67 52.70
CA LEU A 230 -9.47 -58.63 51.88
C LEU A 230 -8.27 -59.16 51.09
N GLN A 231 -7.40 -59.95 51.72
CA GLN A 231 -6.24 -60.56 51.04
C GLN A 231 -6.67 -61.57 49.97
N GLU A 232 -7.74 -62.34 50.19
CA GLU A 232 -8.29 -63.22 49.17
C GLU A 232 -8.92 -62.46 48.01
N MET A 233 -9.62 -61.36 48.29
CA MET A 233 -10.16 -60.46 47.26
C MET A 233 -9.05 -59.84 46.43
N GLU A 234 -7.97 -59.38 47.06
CA GLU A 234 -6.80 -58.84 46.38
C GLU A 234 -6.13 -59.89 45.48
N ARG A 235 -5.99 -61.13 45.96
CA ARG A 235 -5.49 -62.24 45.13
C ARG A 235 -6.39 -62.57 43.95
N LYS A 236 -7.71 -62.50 44.12
CA LYS A 236 -8.68 -62.72 43.02
C LYS A 236 -8.61 -61.59 42.00
N LEU A 237 -8.53 -60.35 42.45
CA LEU A 237 -8.32 -59.18 41.58
C LEU A 237 -7.01 -59.28 40.79
N ALA A 238 -5.92 -59.69 41.43
CA ALA A 238 -4.64 -59.90 40.76
C ALA A 238 -4.70 -61.01 39.68
N ARG A 239 -5.47 -62.08 39.92
CA ARG A 239 -5.70 -63.14 38.92
C ARG A 239 -6.53 -62.64 37.75
N THR A 240 -7.62 -61.91 38.00
CA THR A 240 -8.45 -61.36 36.93
C THR A 240 -7.69 -60.30 36.11
N ALA A 241 -6.86 -59.49 36.75
CA ALA A 241 -6.00 -58.52 36.04
C ALA A 241 -5.04 -59.23 35.08
N LYS A 242 -4.37 -60.30 35.53
CA LYS A 242 -3.53 -61.13 34.67
C LYS A 242 -4.33 -61.78 33.52
N GLN A 243 -5.52 -62.27 33.80
CA GLN A 243 -6.39 -62.87 32.79
C GLN A 243 -6.82 -61.85 31.72
N LEU A 244 -7.14 -60.62 32.12
CA LEU A 244 -7.45 -59.52 31.19
C LEU A 244 -6.23 -59.17 30.33
N ASP A 245 -5.04 -59.07 30.93
CA ASP A 245 -3.79 -58.83 30.17
C ASP A 245 -3.53 -59.92 29.12
N HIS A 246 -3.76 -61.19 29.47
CA HIS A 246 -3.63 -62.29 28.52
C HIS A 246 -4.68 -62.23 27.41
N PHE A 247 -5.91 -61.84 27.73
CA PHE A 247 -6.99 -61.68 26.74
C PHE A 247 -6.74 -60.52 25.80
N GLU A 248 -6.29 -59.37 26.31
CA GLU A 248 -5.90 -58.20 25.51
C GLU A 248 -4.70 -58.52 24.61
N ARG A 249 -3.72 -59.28 25.12
CA ARG A 249 -2.60 -59.75 24.29
C ARG A 249 -3.10 -60.65 23.16
N ALA A 250 -3.95 -61.63 23.45
CA ALA A 250 -4.51 -62.51 22.44
C ALA A 250 -5.33 -61.74 21.40
N ARG A 251 -6.15 -60.75 21.82
CA ARG A 251 -6.86 -59.87 20.88
C ARG A 251 -5.90 -59.11 19.98
N ARG A 252 -4.85 -58.50 20.53
CA ARG A 252 -3.86 -57.77 19.74
C ARG A 252 -3.12 -58.69 18.77
N GLU A 253 -2.76 -59.90 19.19
CA GLU A 253 -2.12 -60.90 18.32
C GLU A 253 -3.01 -61.29 17.13
N GLU A 254 -4.34 -61.37 17.32
CA GLU A 254 -5.31 -61.62 16.24
C GLU A 254 -5.65 -60.36 15.41
N GLU A 255 -5.62 -59.18 16.00
CA GLU A 255 -5.91 -57.90 15.33
C GLU A 255 -4.75 -57.43 14.43
N VAL A 256 -3.50 -57.64 14.85
CA VAL A 256 -2.30 -57.25 14.10
C VAL A 256 -2.31 -57.72 12.64
N PRO A 257 -2.54 -59.01 12.31
CA PRO A 257 -2.55 -59.46 10.92
C PRO A 257 -3.69 -58.84 10.09
N LEU A 258 -4.85 -58.56 10.71
CA LEU A 258 -5.97 -57.90 10.02
C LEU A 258 -5.64 -56.44 9.71
N LEU A 259 -4.97 -55.74 10.65
CA LEU A 259 -4.51 -54.37 10.44
C LEU A 259 -3.41 -54.31 9.36
N GLU A 260 -2.48 -55.26 9.36
CA GLU A 260 -1.44 -55.36 8.31
C GLU A 260 -2.06 -55.61 6.93
N GLN A 261 -3.07 -56.49 6.83
CA GLN A 261 -3.80 -56.73 5.58
C GLN A 261 -4.56 -55.49 5.10
N ALA A 262 -5.27 -54.81 6.00
CA ALA A 262 -5.96 -53.57 5.67
C ALA A 262 -4.98 -52.47 5.22
N TYR A 263 -3.81 -52.38 5.85
CA TYR A 263 -2.77 -51.44 5.48
C TYR A 263 -2.18 -51.72 4.08
N GLU A 264 -1.91 -52.99 3.76
CA GLU A 264 -1.42 -53.34 2.42
C GLU A 264 -2.48 -53.10 1.33
N GLN A 265 -3.77 -53.33 1.61
CA GLN A 265 -4.85 -52.96 0.70
C GLN A 265 -4.90 -51.44 0.49
N GLN A 266 -4.88 -50.66 1.57
CA GLN A 266 -4.86 -49.20 1.49
C GLN A 266 -3.67 -48.68 0.67
N LYS A 267 -2.48 -49.27 0.84
CA LYS A 267 -1.28 -48.91 0.07
C LYS A 267 -1.43 -49.20 -1.42
N VAL A 268 -2.15 -50.24 -1.80
CA VAL A 268 -2.46 -50.53 -3.21
C VAL A 268 -3.46 -49.52 -3.76
N ASP A 269 -4.54 -49.25 -3.02
CA ASP A 269 -5.57 -48.30 -3.42
C ASP A 269 -5.00 -46.88 -3.54
N ASP A 270 -4.16 -46.45 -2.59
CA ASP A 270 -3.49 -45.14 -2.62
C ASP A 270 -2.55 -45.01 -3.83
N LYS A 271 -1.85 -46.09 -4.20
CA LYS A 271 -1.01 -46.11 -5.41
C LYS A 271 -1.86 -45.97 -6.67
N ILE A 272 -2.95 -46.72 -6.79
CA ILE A 272 -3.85 -46.66 -7.94
C ILE A 272 -4.43 -45.25 -8.04
N TYR A 273 -4.95 -44.71 -6.94
CA TYR A 273 -5.50 -43.35 -6.88
C TYR A 273 -4.44 -42.32 -7.29
N HIS A 274 -3.22 -42.41 -6.76
CA HIS A 274 -2.14 -41.51 -7.14
C HIS A 274 -1.80 -41.62 -8.64
N GLU A 275 -1.70 -42.82 -9.19
CA GLU A 275 -1.43 -43.02 -10.62
C GLU A 275 -2.56 -42.45 -11.50
N GLU A 276 -3.82 -42.65 -11.12
CA GLU A 276 -4.97 -42.07 -11.82
C GLU A 276 -4.97 -40.54 -11.79
N GLN A 277 -4.69 -39.95 -10.61
CA GLN A 277 -4.55 -38.50 -10.48
C GLN A 277 -3.40 -37.95 -11.32
N GLN A 278 -2.25 -38.62 -11.33
CA GLN A 278 -1.10 -38.21 -12.16
C GLN A 278 -1.43 -38.30 -13.66
N ARG A 279 -2.12 -39.36 -14.09
CA ARG A 279 -2.57 -39.48 -15.49
C ARG A 279 -3.54 -38.37 -15.86
N ALA A 280 -4.55 -38.12 -15.03
CA ALA A 280 -5.51 -37.04 -15.26
C ALA A 280 -4.84 -35.65 -15.30
N PHE A 281 -3.89 -35.40 -14.39
CA PHE A 281 -3.10 -34.17 -14.36
C PHE A 281 -2.29 -33.99 -15.65
N LEU A 282 -1.56 -35.03 -16.09
CA LEU A 282 -0.77 -34.97 -17.32
C LEU A 282 -1.65 -34.75 -18.55
N GLU A 283 -2.82 -35.38 -18.61
CA GLU A 283 -3.78 -35.17 -19.71
C GLU A 283 -4.33 -33.75 -19.74
N GLN A 284 -4.73 -33.21 -18.58
CA GLN A 284 -5.22 -31.83 -18.47
C GLN A 284 -4.12 -30.83 -18.82
N HIS A 285 -2.91 -31.05 -18.30
CA HIS A 285 -1.75 -30.21 -18.60
C HIS A 285 -1.40 -30.25 -20.10
N ARG A 286 -1.45 -31.43 -20.72
CA ARG A 286 -1.22 -31.56 -22.17
C ARG A 286 -2.29 -30.83 -22.98
N LYS A 287 -3.57 -30.96 -22.63
CA LYS A 287 -4.67 -30.24 -23.29
C LYS A 287 -4.51 -28.72 -23.15
N ALA A 288 -4.18 -28.24 -21.95
CA ALA A 288 -3.92 -26.82 -21.70
C ALA A 288 -2.72 -26.33 -22.53
N TRP A 289 -1.62 -27.08 -22.53
CA TRP A 289 -0.44 -26.76 -23.33
C TRP A 289 -0.75 -26.71 -24.84
N GLU A 290 -1.55 -27.64 -25.36
CA GLU A 290 -1.97 -27.63 -26.77
C GLU A 290 -2.78 -26.38 -27.11
N VAL A 291 -3.68 -25.95 -26.23
CA VAL A 291 -4.43 -24.68 -26.37
C VAL A 291 -3.49 -23.48 -26.31
N ASP A 292 -2.58 -23.43 -25.33
CA ASP A 292 -1.64 -22.33 -25.16
C ASP A 292 -0.70 -22.18 -26.35
N VAL A 293 -0.25 -23.29 -26.94
CA VAL A 293 0.56 -23.28 -28.16
C VAL A 293 -0.25 -22.72 -29.34
N GLN A 294 -1.50 -23.13 -29.50
CA GLN A 294 -2.39 -22.59 -30.54
C GLN A 294 -2.63 -21.09 -30.35
N GLU A 295 -2.90 -20.65 -29.12
CA GLU A 295 -3.08 -19.24 -28.77
C GLU A 295 -1.80 -18.43 -28.98
N LYS A 296 -0.63 -18.97 -28.62
CA LYS A 296 0.66 -18.37 -28.91
C LYS A 296 0.86 -18.18 -30.41
N HIS A 297 0.56 -19.20 -31.22
CA HIS A 297 0.63 -19.08 -32.68
C HIS A 297 -0.36 -18.05 -33.24
N ARG A 298 -1.58 -17.97 -32.67
CA ARG A 298 -2.59 -16.97 -33.04
C ARG A 298 -2.11 -15.56 -32.72
N LEU A 299 -1.59 -15.34 -31.51
CA LEU A 299 -1.11 -14.05 -31.02
C LEU A 299 0.22 -13.62 -31.66
N ALA A 300 1.07 -14.57 -32.04
CA ALA A 300 2.31 -14.28 -32.75
C ALA A 300 2.06 -13.52 -34.07
N ARG A 301 0.90 -13.70 -34.71
CA ARG A 301 0.51 -12.95 -35.91
C ARG A 301 0.35 -11.45 -35.65
N MET A 302 -0.05 -11.06 -34.44
CA MET A 302 -0.23 -9.66 -34.03
C MET A 302 1.04 -9.05 -33.40
N HIS A 303 2.07 -9.86 -33.18
CA HIS A 303 3.34 -9.38 -32.63
C HIS A 303 3.98 -8.25 -33.46
N PRO A 304 4.09 -8.34 -34.80
CA PRO A 304 4.70 -7.26 -35.58
C PRO A 304 3.88 -5.96 -35.51
N ASP A 305 2.56 -6.04 -35.52
CA ASP A 305 1.68 -4.86 -35.40
C ASP A 305 1.81 -4.21 -34.01
N ARG A 306 1.92 -5.02 -32.96
CA ARG A 306 2.19 -4.55 -31.59
C ARG A 306 3.54 -3.85 -31.52
N GLU A 307 4.59 -4.43 -32.08
CA GLU A 307 5.93 -3.84 -32.09
C GLU A 307 5.96 -2.52 -32.87
N ALA A 308 5.33 -2.47 -34.05
CA ALA A 308 5.22 -1.26 -34.83
C ALA A 308 4.48 -0.15 -34.05
N PHE A 309 3.35 -0.48 -33.42
CA PHE A 309 2.60 0.47 -32.60
C PHE A 309 3.39 0.93 -31.36
N GLN A 310 4.10 0.00 -30.70
CA GLN A 310 4.96 0.32 -29.56
C GLN A 310 6.09 1.26 -29.96
N GLN A 311 6.76 1.02 -31.10
CA GLN A 311 7.79 1.90 -31.63
C GLN A 311 7.24 3.29 -31.97
N GLN A 312 6.01 3.39 -32.50
CA GLN A 312 5.34 4.68 -32.74
C GLN A 312 5.06 5.44 -31.44
N ILE A 313 4.67 4.76 -30.36
CA ILE A 313 4.48 5.41 -29.06
C ILE A 313 5.83 5.85 -28.49
N ILE A 314 6.84 5.00 -28.54
CA ILE A 314 8.18 5.30 -28.00
C ILE A 314 8.80 6.48 -28.74
N SER A 315 8.70 6.52 -30.07
CA SER A 315 9.20 7.65 -30.87
C SER A 315 8.49 8.96 -30.51
N ARG A 316 7.16 8.98 -30.46
CA ARG A 316 6.41 10.18 -30.02
C ARG A 316 6.80 10.65 -28.62
N ARG A 317 6.93 9.71 -27.68
CA ARG A 317 7.36 10.05 -26.31
C ARG A 317 8.80 10.54 -26.26
N ALA A 318 9.68 10.01 -27.11
CA ALA A 318 11.05 10.49 -27.23
C ALA A 318 11.07 11.92 -27.76
N GLU A 319 10.28 12.23 -28.79
CA GLU A 319 10.12 13.60 -29.32
C GLU A 319 9.57 14.57 -28.27
N GLU A 320 8.52 14.17 -27.54
CA GLU A 320 7.98 14.96 -26.42
C GLU A 320 9.02 15.20 -25.33
N PHE A 321 9.81 14.18 -25.00
CA PHE A 321 10.87 14.28 -24.01
C PHE A 321 12.00 15.21 -24.48
N GLU A 322 12.42 15.10 -25.73
CA GLU A 322 13.43 15.99 -26.33
C GLU A 322 12.94 17.44 -26.35
N ALA A 323 11.68 17.69 -26.72
CA ALA A 323 11.09 19.03 -26.68
C ALA A 323 11.06 19.60 -25.25
N LEU A 324 10.69 18.79 -24.25
CA LEU A 324 10.73 19.20 -22.84
C LEU A 324 12.16 19.47 -22.36
N MET A 325 13.13 18.68 -22.81
CA MET A 325 14.54 18.87 -22.50
C MET A 325 15.09 20.17 -23.09
N LEU A 326 14.76 20.48 -24.35
CA LEU A 326 15.13 21.74 -24.99
C LEU A 326 14.47 22.94 -24.29
N ALA A 327 13.16 22.88 -24.03
CA ALA A 327 12.46 23.94 -23.29
C ALA A 327 13.05 24.16 -21.89
N ARG A 328 13.50 23.08 -21.23
CA ARG A 328 14.21 23.18 -19.94
C ARG A 328 15.57 23.83 -20.10
N GLN A 329 16.35 23.48 -21.12
CA GLN A 329 17.64 24.11 -21.42
C GLN A 329 17.47 25.60 -21.69
N GLU A 330 16.51 25.98 -22.55
CA GLU A 330 16.18 27.39 -22.83
C GLU A 330 15.80 28.16 -21.57
N ARG A 331 14.99 27.57 -20.68
CA ARG A 331 14.66 28.18 -19.36
C ARG A 331 15.91 28.39 -18.50
N ILE A 332 16.81 27.41 -18.47
CA ILE A 332 18.07 27.53 -17.72
C ILE A 332 18.96 28.62 -18.32
N GLU A 333 19.07 28.69 -19.64
CA GLU A 333 19.85 29.70 -20.36
C GLU A 333 19.26 31.10 -20.18
N ALA A 334 17.94 31.25 -20.28
CA ALA A 334 17.24 32.49 -20.01
C ALA A 334 17.48 32.96 -18.56
N ALA A 335 17.38 32.05 -17.59
CA ALA A 335 17.68 32.35 -16.18
C ALA A 335 19.16 32.69 -15.94
N ARG A 336 20.09 32.07 -16.68
CA ARG A 336 21.52 32.45 -16.65
C ARG A 336 21.74 33.83 -17.25
N ALA A 337 21.07 34.15 -18.36
CA ALA A 337 21.15 35.45 -19.02
C ALA A 337 20.55 36.56 -18.15
N GLN A 338 19.40 36.31 -17.51
CA GLN A 338 18.79 37.23 -16.54
C GLN A 338 19.73 37.49 -15.37
N ARG A 339 20.26 36.45 -14.72
CA ARG A 339 21.25 36.62 -13.63
C ARG A 339 22.50 37.37 -14.07
N LYS A 340 22.95 37.19 -15.32
CA LYS A 340 24.07 37.97 -15.86
C LYS A 340 23.70 39.46 -15.99
N ARG A 341 22.53 39.77 -16.57
CA ARG A 341 22.02 41.15 -16.69
C ARG A 341 21.84 41.82 -15.33
N GLU A 342 21.30 41.10 -14.34
CA GLU A 342 21.15 41.59 -12.97
C GLU A 342 22.50 41.92 -12.35
N ARG A 343 23.50 41.02 -12.46
CA ARG A 343 24.87 41.31 -11.99
C ARG A 343 25.49 42.50 -12.69
N ASP A 344 25.29 42.66 -14.00
CA ASP A 344 25.83 43.78 -14.77
C ASP A 344 25.15 45.11 -14.36
N LEU A 345 23.83 45.10 -14.15
CA LEU A 345 23.08 46.24 -13.64
C LEU A 345 23.51 46.58 -12.21
N GLU A 346 23.70 45.60 -11.35
CA GLU A 346 24.17 45.80 -9.99
C GLU A 346 25.59 46.38 -9.97
N ARG A 347 26.51 45.86 -10.80
CA ARG A 347 27.86 46.43 -10.97
C ARG A 347 27.79 47.89 -11.43
N ARG A 348 26.93 48.20 -12.40
CA ARG A 348 26.72 49.59 -12.87
C ARG A 348 26.13 50.48 -11.77
N ARG A 349 25.13 50.00 -11.02
CA ARG A 349 24.54 50.73 -9.88
C ARG A 349 25.56 50.99 -8.79
N ARG A 350 26.36 49.98 -8.41
CA ARG A 350 27.46 50.14 -7.43
C ARG A 350 28.53 51.11 -7.93
N TYR A 351 28.85 51.10 -9.22
CA TYR A 351 29.77 52.08 -9.79
C TYR A 351 29.20 53.51 -9.70
N VAL A 352 27.95 53.72 -10.11
CA VAL A 352 27.29 55.02 -10.02
C VAL A 352 27.15 55.48 -8.57
N ALA A 353 26.82 54.59 -7.64
CA ALA A 353 26.76 54.89 -6.21
C ALA A 353 28.13 55.35 -5.68
N ARG A 354 29.21 54.61 -5.97
CA ARG A 354 30.58 55.02 -5.60
C ARG A 354 30.96 56.38 -6.14
N VAL A 355 30.68 56.65 -7.42
CA VAL A 355 30.97 57.96 -8.02
C VAL A 355 30.13 59.08 -7.40
N ARG A 356 28.90 58.80 -6.98
CA ARG A 356 28.06 59.78 -6.25
C ARG A 356 28.58 60.03 -4.85
N GLU A 357 28.93 58.97 -4.11
CA GLU A 357 29.55 59.08 -2.78
C GLU A 357 30.87 59.83 -2.83
N GLU A 358 31.73 59.58 -3.84
CA GLU A 358 32.96 60.33 -4.06
C GLU A 358 32.66 61.82 -4.27
N LYS A 359 31.72 62.17 -5.16
CA LYS A 359 31.31 63.57 -5.37
C LYS A 359 30.69 64.22 -4.14
N GLU A 360 29.84 63.50 -3.41
CA GLU A 360 29.25 64.02 -2.17
C GLU A 360 30.34 64.23 -1.11
N SER A 361 31.33 63.35 -1.02
CA SER A 361 32.48 63.52 -0.13
C SER A 361 33.37 64.69 -0.54
N GLU A 362 33.58 64.92 -1.83
CA GLU A 362 34.29 66.09 -2.36
C GLU A 362 33.54 67.38 -2.03
N MET A 363 32.22 67.43 -2.26
CA MET A 363 31.39 68.59 -1.91
C MET A 363 31.41 68.87 -0.41
N LEU A 364 31.32 67.84 0.44
CA LEU A 364 31.40 68.00 1.90
C LEU A 364 32.79 68.46 2.35
N ALA A 365 33.86 67.97 1.70
CA ALA A 365 35.22 68.43 1.97
C ALA A 365 35.44 69.89 1.53
N GLU A 366 34.87 70.29 0.39
CA GLU A 366 34.88 71.69 -0.07
C GLU A 366 34.07 72.60 0.87
N GLU A 367 32.89 72.18 1.32
CA GLU A 367 32.10 72.92 2.31
C GLU A 367 32.83 73.04 3.65
N GLN A 368 33.48 71.96 4.12
CA GLN A 368 34.31 72.00 5.32
C GLN A 368 35.51 72.94 5.16
N ALA A 369 36.22 72.90 4.03
CA ALA A 369 37.32 73.82 3.74
C ALA A 369 36.85 75.29 3.72
N ARG A 370 35.66 75.57 3.16
CA ARG A 370 35.06 76.90 3.17
C ARG A 370 34.71 77.38 4.57
N LEU A 371 34.16 76.51 5.41
CA LEU A 371 33.86 76.82 6.81
C LEU A 371 35.12 77.05 7.63
N ASP A 372 36.17 76.26 7.41
CA ASP A 372 37.45 76.43 8.08
C ASP A 372 38.18 77.71 7.62
N GLU A 373 38.10 78.08 6.34
CA GLU A 373 38.57 79.38 5.84
C GLU A 373 37.80 80.55 6.46
N GLU A 374 36.48 80.44 6.61
CA GLU A 374 35.66 81.48 7.25
C GLU A 374 35.99 81.60 8.74
N ARG A 375 36.15 80.48 9.45
CA ARG A 375 36.62 80.46 10.84
C ARG A 375 38.00 81.08 10.99
N ALA A 376 38.94 80.76 10.10
CA ALA A 376 40.27 81.35 10.11
C ALA A 376 40.24 82.87 9.82
N ARG A 377 39.33 83.35 8.98
CA ARG A 377 39.12 84.80 8.76
C ARG A 377 38.57 85.49 10.00
N ILE A 378 37.60 84.89 10.67
CA ILE A 378 37.02 85.42 11.91
C ILE A 378 38.09 85.46 13.00
N GLU A 379 38.86 84.38 13.18
CA GLU A 379 39.95 84.31 14.16
C GLU A 379 41.07 85.33 13.84
N ALA A 380 41.42 85.52 12.57
CA ALA A 380 42.37 86.55 12.16
C ALA A 380 41.86 87.98 12.40
N GLU A 381 40.56 88.22 12.21
CA GLU A 381 39.94 89.52 12.50
C GLU A 381 39.86 89.78 14.01
N GLU A 382 39.54 88.77 14.81
CA GLU A 382 39.57 88.83 16.27
C GLU A 382 40.99 89.06 16.81
N ALA A 383 42.00 88.38 16.25
CA ALA A 383 43.40 88.61 16.59
C ALA A 383 43.84 90.04 16.25
N ARG A 384 43.43 90.59 15.09
CA ARG A 384 43.69 91.99 14.74
C ARG A 384 43.00 92.97 15.70
N LYS A 385 41.74 92.71 16.07
CA LYS A 385 41.02 93.53 17.06
C LYS A 385 41.66 93.45 18.45
N ALA A 386 42.14 92.27 18.85
CA ALA A 386 42.87 92.09 20.10
C ALA A 386 44.21 92.86 20.08
N GLU A 387 44.92 92.87 18.96
CA GLU A 387 46.16 93.63 18.82
C GLU A 387 45.93 95.15 18.88
N ILE A 388 44.87 95.65 18.20
CA ILE A 388 44.47 97.07 18.31
C ILE A 388 44.09 97.42 19.75
N ARG A 389 43.35 96.55 20.46
CA ARG A 389 43.02 96.78 21.88
C ARG A 389 44.27 96.82 22.77
N ARG A 390 45.27 95.96 22.52
CA ARG A 390 46.55 96.00 23.22
C ARG A 390 47.28 97.32 22.99
N GLN A 391 47.33 97.79 21.74
CA GLN A 391 47.93 99.08 21.40
C GLN A 391 47.19 100.26 22.07
N GLU A 392 45.85 100.24 22.08
CA GLU A 392 45.04 101.25 22.79
C GLU A 392 45.25 101.22 24.31
N GLU A 393 45.43 100.04 24.91
CA GLU A 393 45.74 99.89 26.33
C GLU A 393 47.15 100.38 26.67
N GLU A 394 48.14 100.12 25.82
CA GLU A 394 49.50 100.66 25.95
C GLU A 394 49.52 102.18 25.81
N GLU A 395 48.79 102.75 24.85
CA GLU A 395 48.65 104.20 24.72
C GLU A 395 47.93 104.85 25.91
N ARG A 396 46.89 104.18 26.46
CA ARG A 396 46.21 104.65 27.68
C ARG A 396 47.12 104.59 28.89
N ARG A 397 47.92 103.54 29.04
CA ARG A 397 48.94 103.43 30.10
C ARG A 397 49.99 104.53 29.96
N ALA A 398 50.51 104.78 28.76
CA ALA A 398 51.45 105.86 28.50
C ALA A 398 50.87 107.24 28.85
N LYS A 399 49.60 107.51 28.53
CA LYS A 399 48.91 108.77 28.89
C LYS A 399 48.70 108.91 30.40
N LEU A 400 48.43 107.81 31.12
CA LEU A 400 48.33 107.83 32.58
C LEU A 400 49.71 108.03 33.24
N GLU A 401 50.77 107.45 32.71
CA GLU A 401 52.15 107.68 33.17
C GLU A 401 52.61 109.12 32.91
N GLU A 402 52.25 109.71 31.77
CA GLU A 402 52.54 111.12 31.47
C GLU A 402 51.77 112.08 32.40
N ALA A 403 50.51 111.76 32.73
CA ALA A 403 49.72 112.51 33.72
C ALA A 403 50.29 112.38 35.14
N ALA A 404 50.76 111.19 35.53
CA ALA A 404 51.42 110.96 36.81
C ALA A 404 52.75 111.72 36.93
N ARG A 405 53.57 111.76 35.86
CA ARG A 405 54.80 112.57 35.81
C ARG A 405 54.50 114.06 35.99
N LYS A 406 53.48 114.60 35.30
CA LYS A 406 53.06 116.00 35.45
C LYS A 406 52.49 116.33 36.84
N GLN A 407 51.97 115.34 37.58
CA GLN A 407 51.55 115.52 38.98
C GLN A 407 52.75 115.49 39.94
N GLN A 408 53.76 114.65 39.69
CA GLN A 408 55.00 114.63 40.48
C GLN A 408 55.82 115.92 40.31
N GLU A 409 55.96 116.42 39.08
CA GLU A 409 56.65 117.70 38.81
C GLU A 409 55.97 118.88 39.52
N LYS A 410 54.63 118.87 39.65
CA LYS A 410 53.88 119.90 40.38
C LYS A 410 54.03 119.79 41.90
N LEU A 411 54.25 118.60 42.45
CA LEU A 411 54.54 118.43 43.88
C LEU A 411 55.98 118.86 44.20
N GLU A 412 56.94 118.54 43.32
CA GLU A 412 58.33 118.98 43.45
C GLU A 412 58.49 120.50 43.30
N GLU A 413 57.68 121.17 42.47
CA GLU A 413 57.66 122.63 42.34
C GLU A 413 57.08 123.34 43.58
N VAL A 414 56.12 122.72 44.26
CA VAL A 414 55.55 123.23 45.53
C VAL A 414 56.51 123.00 46.70
N GLU A 415 57.23 121.87 46.75
CA GLU A 415 58.31 121.66 47.73
C GLU A 415 59.50 122.60 47.52
N ARG A 416 59.87 122.91 46.27
CA ARG A 416 60.90 123.93 45.97
C ARG A 416 60.50 125.33 46.44
N ARG A 417 59.24 125.73 46.26
CA ARG A 417 58.73 127.02 46.77
C ARG A 417 58.69 127.11 48.30
N GLN A 418 58.37 126.00 48.99
CA GLN A 418 58.38 125.97 50.47
C GLN A 418 59.80 125.92 51.07
N MET A 419 60.79 125.44 50.31
CA MET A 419 62.21 125.53 50.67
C MET A 419 62.76 126.95 50.46
N GLU A 420 62.31 127.67 49.42
CA GLU A 420 62.68 129.09 49.19
C GLU A 420 62.12 130.03 50.28
N GLU A 421 60.90 129.78 50.81
CA GLU A 421 60.36 130.48 51.99
C GLU A 421 61.11 130.16 53.30
N ARG A 422 61.82 129.02 53.39
CA ARG A 422 62.66 128.65 54.54
C ARG A 422 64.12 129.08 54.42
N GLU A 423 64.64 129.36 53.22
CA GLU A 423 66.00 129.86 52.99
C GLU A 423 66.11 131.41 52.98
N ALA A 424 65.09 132.15 52.52
CA ALA A 424 65.12 133.62 52.56
C ALA A 424 64.92 134.20 53.98
N HIS A 425 64.34 133.43 54.90
CA HIS A 425 64.28 133.79 56.33
C HIS A 425 65.65 133.62 57.06
N ARG A 426 66.76 133.36 56.33
CA ARG A 426 68.09 133.09 56.89
C ARG A 426 69.29 133.88 56.29
N ARG A 427 69.09 134.85 55.38
CA ARG A 427 70.18 135.72 54.83
C ARG A 427 69.77 137.21 54.73
N GLY A 428 70.30 138.04 55.64
CA GLY A 428 70.52 139.50 55.50
C GLY A 428 69.27 140.41 55.64
N GLY A 429 69.23 141.47 56.43
CA GLY A 429 70.31 142.36 56.91
C GLY A 429 70.54 143.54 55.93
N PRO A 430 70.69 144.80 56.37
CA PRO A 430 70.08 145.99 55.74
C PRO A 430 71.01 146.82 54.81
N GLY A 431 70.48 147.55 53.80
CA GLY A 431 71.27 148.48 52.94
C GLY A 431 70.48 149.24 51.85
N GLU A 432 70.93 150.48 51.53
CA GLU A 432 70.33 151.55 50.69
C GLU A 432 70.30 151.34 49.15
N ARG A 433 69.52 152.25 48.49
CA ARG A 433 69.54 152.78 47.09
C ARG A 433 68.41 152.39 46.14
#